data_AF-A0A3D2Z1F9-F1
#
_entry.id   AF-A0A3D2Z1F9-F1
#
_cell.length_a   1.000
_cell.length_b   1.000
_cell.length_c   1.000
_cell.angle_alpha   90.00
_cell.angle_beta   90.00
_cell.angle_gamma   90.00
#
_symmetry.space_group_name_H-M   'P 1'
#
loop_
_entity.id
_entity.type
_entity.pdbx_description
1 polymer ?
#
loop_
_entity_poly.entity_id
_entity_poly.type
_entity_poly.pdbx_seq_one_letter_code
_entity_poly.pdbx_strand_id
1 'polypeptide(L)'
;MAQYQDREEGDDEEGEAELPAMQKIAILFVALGQETSGEVMKFLSDYEIEEITQAVASPKAVSVEMQDKVLDEFEQHLLAGEWVSQGGMDFARGALERAVGPRKAQEILDRVA
;
A
#
# COMPACT_ATOMS: atom_id res chain seq x y z
N MET A 1 -25.66 -17.50 -52.93
CA MET A 1 -25.90 -18.53 -51.89
C MET A 1 -24.76 -18.41 -50.88
N ALA A 2 -25.11 -18.21 -49.61
CA ALA A 2 -24.34 -18.30 -48.34
C ALA A 2 -22.95 -17.60 -48.28
N GLN A 3 -22.70 -16.61 -47.40
CA GLN A 3 -22.49 -16.75 -45.93
C GLN A 3 -21.49 -17.88 -45.64
N TYR A 4 -20.37 -17.68 -44.95
CA TYR A 4 -20.13 -17.13 -43.61
C TYR A 4 -18.76 -16.40 -43.66
N GLN A 5 -18.60 -15.14 -43.24
CA GLN A 5 -18.36 -14.75 -41.84
C GLN A 5 -17.57 -15.81 -41.07
N ASP A 6 -16.25 -15.84 -41.25
CA ASP A 6 -15.38 -16.14 -40.12
C ASP A 6 -14.91 -14.81 -39.57
N ARG A 7 -15.46 -14.53 -38.39
CA ARG A 7 -15.29 -13.33 -37.60
C ARG A 7 -14.09 -13.65 -36.72
N GLU A 8 -12.95 -13.04 -36.99
CA GLU A 8 -11.83 -13.04 -36.03
C GLU A 8 -12.27 -12.15 -34.85
N GLU A 9 -12.96 -12.77 -33.89
CA GLU A 9 -13.09 -12.29 -32.51
C GLU A 9 -11.89 -12.82 -31.70
N GLY A 10 -11.29 -11.94 -30.91
CA GLY A 10 -10.25 -12.25 -29.92
C GLY A 10 -8.86 -11.82 -30.41
N ASP A 11 -8.16 -10.86 -29.82
CA ASP A 11 -8.19 -10.42 -28.44
C ASP A 11 -8.22 -8.89 -28.36
N ASP A 12 -9.32 -8.36 -27.83
CA ASP A 12 -9.26 -7.09 -27.11
C ASP A 12 -8.51 -7.36 -25.79
N GLU A 13 -7.19 -7.56 -25.87
CA GLU A 13 -6.31 -7.24 -24.74
C GLU A 13 -6.32 -5.70 -24.60
N GLU A 14 -7.45 -5.14 -24.15
CA GLU A 14 -7.45 -3.85 -23.48
C GLU A 14 -6.59 -4.04 -22.23
N GLY A 15 -5.27 -3.86 -22.41
CA GLY A 15 -4.32 -3.89 -21.32
C GLY A 15 -4.86 -3.01 -20.22
N GLU A 16 -5.13 -3.61 -19.06
CA GLU A 16 -5.66 -2.90 -17.90
C GLU A 16 -4.79 -1.67 -17.67
N ALA A 17 -5.35 -0.48 -17.92
CA ALA A 17 -4.60 0.74 -17.81
C ALA A 17 -4.02 0.85 -16.40
N GLU A 18 -2.70 0.84 -16.31
CA GLU A 18 -2.00 0.85 -15.03
C GLU A 18 -2.45 2.06 -14.20
N LEU A 19 -2.86 1.80 -12.96
CA LEU A 19 -3.35 2.86 -12.09
C LEU A 19 -2.24 3.89 -11.84
N PRO A 20 -2.53 5.21 -11.94
CA PRO A 20 -1.56 6.23 -11.59
C PRO A 20 -1.06 6.06 -10.16
N ALA A 21 0.23 6.30 -9.91
CA ALA A 21 0.85 6.09 -8.59
C ALA A 21 0.10 6.81 -7.45
N MET A 22 -0.29 8.08 -7.64
CA MET A 22 -1.06 8.83 -6.63
C MET A 22 -2.45 8.24 -6.37
N GLN A 23 -3.05 7.59 -7.37
CA GLN A 23 -4.32 6.89 -7.19
C GLN A 23 -4.13 5.60 -6.39
N LYS A 24 -3.05 4.85 -6.64
CA LYS A 24 -2.68 3.69 -5.81
C LYS A 24 -2.42 4.10 -4.36
N ILE A 25 -1.69 5.19 -4.13
CA ILE A 25 -1.42 5.74 -2.79
C ILE A 25 -2.72 6.13 -2.08
N ALA A 26 -3.63 6.85 -2.76
CA ALA A 26 -4.91 7.22 -2.16
C ALA A 26 -5.73 5.99 -1.73
N ILE A 27 -5.81 4.97 -2.58
CA ILE A 27 -6.50 3.71 -2.29
C ILE A 27 -5.86 3.01 -1.08
N LEU A 28 -4.53 2.95 -1.02
CA LEU A 28 -3.80 2.36 0.11
C LEU A 28 -4.10 3.10 1.43
N PHE A 29 -4.03 4.43 1.44
CA PHE A 29 -4.33 5.22 2.65
C PHE A 29 -5.78 5.05 3.13
N VAL A 30 -6.74 4.98 2.20
CA VAL A 30 -8.14 4.69 2.56
C VAL A 30 -8.26 3.29 3.17
N ALA A 31 -7.59 2.29 2.60
CA ALA A 31 -7.58 0.92 3.10
C ALA A 31 -6.93 0.78 4.48
N LEU A 32 -5.86 1.54 4.75
CA LEU A 32 -5.17 1.58 6.05
C LEU A 32 -6.01 2.24 7.16
N GLY A 33 -7.00 3.06 6.79
CA GLY A 33 -7.82 3.82 7.72
C GLY A 33 -7.12 5.04 8.30
N GLN A 34 -7.87 5.86 9.04
CA GLN A 34 -7.44 7.19 9.49
C GLN A 34 -6.28 7.14 10.50
N GLU A 35 -6.34 6.21 11.46
CA GLU A 35 -5.33 6.10 12.52
C GLU A 35 -3.96 5.73 11.95
N THR A 36 -3.89 4.62 11.20
CA THR A 36 -2.64 4.16 10.56
C THR A 36 -2.10 5.18 9.56
N SER A 37 -2.98 5.76 8.74
CA SER A 37 -2.59 6.82 7.80
C SER A 37 -1.97 8.01 8.51
N GLY A 38 -2.54 8.43 9.65
CA GLY A 38 -2.00 9.52 10.46
C GLY A 38 -0.60 9.23 11.00
N GLU A 39 -0.32 7.98 11.41
CA GLU A 39 1.03 7.59 11.82
C GLU A 39 2.03 7.59 10.67
N VAL A 40 1.62 7.15 9.47
CA VAL A 40 2.47 7.20 8.26
C VAL A 40 2.80 8.64 7.87
N MET A 41 1.80 9.54 7.89
CA MET A 41 1.98 10.95 7.52
C MET A 41 3.03 11.68 8.37
N LYS A 42 3.29 11.26 9.61
CA LYS A 42 4.33 11.86 10.48
C LYS A 42 5.75 11.72 9.94
N PHE A 43 5.97 10.81 8.98
CA PHE A 43 7.27 10.55 8.38
C PHE A 43 7.43 11.18 6.99
N LEU A 44 6.43 11.93 6.53
CA LEU A 44 6.40 12.57 5.23
C LEU A 44 6.68 14.07 5.37
N SER A 45 7.17 14.68 4.29
CA SER A 45 7.30 16.13 4.19
C SER A 45 5.94 16.81 4.00
N ASP A 46 5.86 18.10 4.30
CA ASP A 46 4.63 18.90 4.11
C ASP A 46 4.10 18.81 2.67
N TYR A 47 5.00 18.80 1.69
CA TYR A 47 4.65 18.67 0.27
C TYR A 47 4.01 17.31 -0.05
N GLU A 48 4.59 16.22 0.43
CA GLU A 48 4.04 14.87 0.23
C GLU A 48 2.68 14.70 0.93
N ILE A 49 2.53 15.27 2.13
CA ILE A 49 1.26 15.28 2.86
C ILE A 49 0.18 16.00 2.04
N GLU A 50 0.51 17.14 1.43
CA GLU A 50 -0.43 17.90 0.59
C GLU A 50 -0.86 17.09 -0.64
N GLU A 51 0.08 16.49 -1.38
CA GLU A 51 -0.21 15.67 -2.55
C GLU A 51 -1.10 14.45 -2.21
N ILE A 52 -0.76 13.74 -1.14
CA ILE A 52 -1.53 12.56 -0.68
C ILE A 52 -2.92 12.98 -0.22
N THR A 53 -3.02 14.08 0.54
CA THR A 53 -4.30 14.60 1.01
C THR A 53 -5.20 14.98 -0.17
N GLN A 54 -4.66 15.62 -1.20
CA GLN A 54 -5.41 15.95 -2.41
C GLN A 54 -5.89 14.70 -3.14
N ALA A 55 -5.05 13.67 -3.23
CA ALA A 55 -5.39 12.41 -3.88
C ALA A 55 -6.49 11.65 -3.12
N VAL A 56 -6.40 11.58 -1.78
CA VAL A 56 -7.40 10.93 -0.92
C VAL A 56 -8.73 11.72 -0.92
N ALA A 57 -8.67 13.04 -0.96
CA ALA A 57 -9.87 13.90 -0.99
C ALA A 57 -10.57 13.92 -2.36
N SER A 58 -9.90 13.48 -3.44
CA SER A 58 -10.48 13.41 -4.78
C SER A 58 -11.33 12.14 -4.92
N PRO A 59 -12.67 12.23 -4.85
CA PRO A 59 -13.51 11.04 -4.87
C PRO A 59 -13.55 10.49 -6.30
N LYS A 60 -12.79 9.42 -6.54
CA LYS A 60 -13.01 8.53 -7.68
C LYS A 60 -13.72 7.28 -7.18
N ALA A 61 -14.56 6.68 -8.02
CA ALA A 61 -15.11 5.37 -7.71
C ALA A 61 -13.95 4.37 -7.57
N VAL A 62 -13.72 3.89 -6.35
CA VAL A 62 -12.78 2.80 -6.07
C VAL A 62 -13.62 1.54 -5.99
N SER A 63 -13.46 0.64 -6.97
CA SER A 63 -14.07 -0.68 -6.89
C SER A 63 -13.30 -1.56 -5.90
N VAL A 64 -13.95 -2.62 -5.42
CA VAL A 64 -13.28 -3.63 -4.58
C VAL A 64 -12.12 -4.27 -5.34
N GLU A 65 -12.28 -4.56 -6.65
CA GLU A 65 -11.19 -5.14 -7.44
C GLU A 65 -9.97 -4.21 -7.55
N MET A 66 -10.19 -2.90 -7.65
CA MET A 66 -9.11 -1.91 -7.65
C MET A 66 -8.37 -1.87 -6.31
N GLN A 67 -9.12 -1.96 -5.20
CA GLN A 67 -8.55 -2.00 -3.86
C GLN A 67 -7.71 -3.26 -3.66
N ASP A 68 -8.24 -4.43 -4.03
CA ASP A 68 -7.56 -5.72 -3.91
C ASP A 68 -6.26 -5.71 -4.72
N LYS A 69 -6.27 -5.22 -5.98
CA LYS A 69 -5.05 -5.11 -6.79
C LYS A 69 -3.96 -4.25 -6.15
N VAL A 70 -4.33 -3.10 -5.59
CA VAL A 70 -3.36 -2.20 -4.94
C VAL A 70 -2.78 -2.86 -3.70
N LEU A 71 -3.59 -3.59 -2.93
CA LEU A 71 -3.12 -4.29 -1.73
C LEU A 71 -2.24 -5.49 -2.07
N ASP A 72 -2.57 -6.25 -3.11
CA ASP A 72 -1.76 -7.37 -3.61
C ASP A 72 -0.39 -6.87 -4.12
N GLU A 73 -0.37 -5.77 -4.89
CA GLU A 73 0.87 -5.13 -5.34
C GLU A 73 1.72 -4.68 -4.14
N PHE A 74 1.09 -4.02 -3.15
CA PHE A 74 1.76 -3.59 -1.94
C PHE A 74 2.32 -4.78 -1.13
N GLU A 75 1.58 -5.88 -0.98
CA GLU A 75 2.04 -7.11 -0.33
C GLU A 75 3.25 -7.70 -1.06
N GLN A 76 3.21 -7.75 -2.39
CA GLN A 76 4.35 -8.22 -3.19
C GLN A 76 5.59 -7.37 -2.96
N HIS A 77 5.45 -6.04 -2.83
CA HIS A 77 6.57 -5.16 -2.48
C HIS A 77 7.09 -5.41 -1.05
N LEU A 78 6.21 -5.71 -0.10
CA LEU A 78 6.63 -6.11 1.26
C LEU A 78 7.42 -7.43 1.23
N LEU A 79 6.94 -8.44 0.48
CA LEU A 79 7.55 -9.77 0.38
C LEU A 79 8.86 -9.78 -0.43
N ALA A 80 8.95 -8.95 -1.49
CA ALA A 80 10.16 -8.79 -2.32
C ALA A 80 11.35 -8.21 -1.54
N GLY A 81 11.10 -7.69 -0.34
CA GLY A 81 12.13 -7.48 0.65
C GLY A 81 12.99 -6.23 0.46
N GLU A 82 12.56 -5.28 -0.37
CA GLU A 82 13.17 -3.94 -0.43
C GLU A 82 13.02 -3.19 0.92
N TRP A 83 12.11 -3.63 1.79
CA TRP A 83 11.99 -3.17 3.20
C TRP A 83 12.26 -4.26 4.26
N VAL A 84 12.20 -5.55 3.90
CA VAL A 84 12.51 -6.69 4.81
C VAL A 84 14.01 -6.77 5.15
N SER A 85 14.85 -6.01 4.45
CA SER A 85 16.25 -5.83 4.83
C SER A 85 16.45 -5.06 6.14
N GLN A 86 15.39 -4.51 6.75
CA GLN A 86 15.39 -4.02 8.15
C GLN A 86 14.63 -4.93 9.12
N GLY A 87 14.27 -6.15 8.73
CA GLY A 87 13.77 -7.16 9.66
C GLY A 87 14.88 -7.64 10.59
N GLY A 88 14.76 -7.34 11.88
CA GLY A 88 15.75 -7.65 12.91
C GLY A 88 15.43 -6.98 14.25
N MET A 89 16.40 -6.99 15.17
CA MET A 89 16.24 -6.39 16.52
C MET A 89 15.87 -4.89 16.47
N ASP A 90 16.27 -4.16 15.43
CA ASP A 90 15.99 -2.73 15.31
C ASP A 90 14.53 -2.43 14.97
N PHE A 91 13.92 -3.22 14.09
CA PHE A 91 12.48 -3.15 13.84
C PHE A 91 11.69 -3.54 15.08
N ALA A 92 12.05 -4.67 15.71
CA ALA A 92 11.39 -5.14 16.93
C ALA A 92 11.48 -4.10 18.05
N ARG A 93 12.64 -3.45 18.21
CA ARG A 93 12.85 -2.33 19.12
C ARG A 93 11.93 -1.17 18.79
N GLY A 94 11.98 -0.65 17.57
CA GLY A 94 11.15 0.49 17.17
C GLY A 94 9.65 0.24 17.34
N ALA A 95 9.18 -0.98 17.08
CA ALA A 95 7.79 -1.36 17.30
C ALA A 95 7.43 -1.39 18.79
N LEU A 96 8.29 -2.02 19.62
CA LEU A 96 8.08 -2.08 21.06
C LEU A 96 8.15 -0.70 21.73
N GLU A 97 9.09 0.17 21.33
CA GLU A 97 9.22 1.51 21.88
C GLU A 97 7.95 2.35 21.66
N ARG A 98 7.33 2.23 20.48
CA ARG A 98 6.07 2.90 20.16
C ARG A 98 4.88 2.32 20.93
N ALA A 99 4.84 1.01 21.12
CA ALA A 99 3.71 0.33 21.77
C ALA A 99 3.72 0.45 23.30
N VAL A 100 4.90 0.39 23.93
CA VAL A 100 5.02 0.27 25.40
C VAL A 100 5.96 1.29 26.04
N GLY A 101 6.56 2.18 25.24
CA GLY A 101 7.56 3.14 25.69
C GLY A 101 8.97 2.53 25.79
N PRO A 102 10.02 3.36 25.71
CA PRO A 102 11.40 2.91 25.51
C PRO A 102 11.92 2.02 26.64
N ARG A 103 11.54 2.30 27.89
CA ARG A 103 11.98 1.54 29.05
C ARG A 103 11.45 0.10 29.04
N LYS A 104 10.15 -0.07 28.79
CA LYS A 104 9.51 -1.38 28.76
C LYS A 104 9.87 -2.17 27.50
N ALA A 105 10.14 -1.47 26.39
CA ALA A 105 10.68 -2.07 25.18
C ALA A 105 12.04 -2.74 25.43
N GLN A 106 12.97 -2.04 26.08
CA GLN A 106 14.28 -2.59 26.43
C GLN A 106 14.17 -3.82 27.34
N GLU A 107 13.35 -3.76 28.39
CA GLU A 107 13.09 -4.90 29.28
C GLU A 107 12.53 -6.13 28.54
N ILE A 108 11.71 -5.92 27.51
CA ILE A 108 11.19 -7.01 26.68
C ILE A 108 12.30 -7.58 25.81
N LEU A 109 13.05 -6.74 25.09
CA LEU A 109 14.14 -7.15 24.20
C LEU A 109 15.22 -7.96 24.93
N ASP A 110 15.60 -7.55 26.14
CA ASP A 110 16.61 -8.23 26.96
C ASP A 110 16.19 -9.65 27.40
N ARG A 111 14.90 -9.98 27.35
CA ARG A 111 14.39 -11.34 27.65
C ARG A 111 14.32 -12.25 26.43
N VAL A 112 14.29 -11.68 25.22
CA VAL A 112 14.16 -12.45 23.97
C VAL A 112 15.53 -12.65 23.30
N ALA A 113 16.51 -11.79 23.61
CA ALA A 113 17.89 -11.87 23.12
C ALA A 113 18.74 -12.94 23.82
#